data_AF-J9E7Y3-F1
#
_entry.id   AF-J9E7Y3-F1
#
_cell.length_a   1.000
_cell.length_b   1.000
_cell.length_c   1.000
_cell.angle_alpha   90.00
_cell.angle_beta   90.00
_cell.angle_gamma   90.00
#
_symmetry.space_group_name_H-M   'P 1'
#
loop_
_entity.id
_entity.type
_entity.pdbx_description
1 polymer ?
#
loop_
_entity_poly.entity_id
_entity_poly.type
_entity_poly.pdbx_seq_one_letter_code
_entity_poly.pdbx_strand_id
1 'polypeptide(L)'
;MVAIIQKKFSGIQVQLKQSTCEAVMILRSRFLDARRKRRNFSKQATEVLNEYFYSHLSNPYPSEEAKEELARQCQITVSQVSNWFGNKRI
;
A
#
# COMPACT_ATOMS: atom_id res chain seq x y z
N MET A 1 -30.01 44.91 -11.03
CA MET A 1 -29.51 43.86 -11.94
C MET A 1 -28.07 43.44 -11.62
N VAL A 2 -27.11 44.37 -11.52
CA VAL A 2 -25.69 44.08 -11.23
C VAL A 2 -25.46 43.36 -9.89
N ALA A 3 -26.11 43.78 -8.80
CA ALA A 3 -25.99 43.12 -7.50
C ALA A 3 -26.44 41.65 -7.48
N ILE A 4 -27.45 41.31 -8.30
CA ILE A 4 -27.95 39.93 -8.44
C ILE A 4 -26.90 39.07 -9.14
N ILE A 5 -26.26 39.61 -10.18
CA ILE A 5 -25.18 38.93 -10.93
C ILE A 5 -23.97 38.70 -10.02
N GLN A 6 -23.56 39.70 -9.25
CA GLN A 6 -22.46 39.58 -8.28
C GLN A 6 -22.74 38.52 -7.20
N LYS A 7 -23.97 38.46 -6.69
CA LYS A 7 -24.37 37.44 -5.71
C LYS A 7 -24.34 36.04 -6.31
N LYS A 8 -24.85 35.85 -7.53
CA LYS A 8 -24.78 34.57 -8.25
C LYS A 8 -23.34 34.15 -8.53
N PHE A 9 -22.50 35.07 -9.00
CA PHE A 9 -21.08 34.82 -9.26
C PHE A 9 -20.35 34.39 -7.99
N SER A 10 -20.60 35.08 -6.88
CA SER A 10 -20.03 34.72 -5.57
C SER A 10 -20.49 33.32 -5.13
N GLY A 11 -21.76 32.99 -5.32
CA GLY A 11 -22.30 31.65 -5.06
C GLY A 11 -21.61 30.56 -5.88
N ILE A 12 -21.45 30.79 -7.19
CA ILE A 12 -20.74 29.86 -8.10
C ILE A 12 -19.29 29.70 -7.67
N GLN A 13 -18.60 30.80 -7.31
CA GLN A 13 -17.21 30.75 -6.86
C GLN A 13 -17.06 29.91 -5.57
N VAL A 14 -18.00 30.05 -4.63
CA VAL A 14 -18.01 29.26 -3.39
C VAL A 14 -18.28 27.78 -3.69
N GLN A 15 -19.26 27.48 -4.54
CA GLN A 15 -19.56 26.10 -4.94
C GLN A 15 -18.38 25.42 -5.64
N LEU A 16 -17.72 26.12 -6.56
CA LEU A 16 -16.52 25.61 -7.23
C LEU A 16 -15.42 25.30 -6.21
N LYS A 17 -15.09 26.23 -5.32
CA LYS A 17 -14.10 26.01 -4.24
C LYS A 17 -14.44 24.79 -3.38
N GLN A 18 -15.71 24.65 -3.02
CA GLN A 18 -16.18 23.53 -2.21
C GLN A 18 -16.01 22.19 -2.96
N SER A 19 -16.48 22.12 -4.20
CA SER A 19 -16.38 20.90 -5.03
C SER A 19 -14.93 20.49 -5.28
N THR A 20 -14.03 21.46 -5.49
CA THR A 20 -12.61 21.18 -5.68
C THR A 20 -11.99 20.67 -4.39
N CYS A 21 -12.30 21.29 -3.24
CA CYS A 21 -11.79 20.84 -1.94
C CYS A 21 -12.25 19.40 -1.63
N GLU A 22 -13.52 19.10 -1.87
CA GLU A 22 -14.08 17.76 -1.67
C GLU A 22 -13.40 16.73 -2.57
N ALA A 23 -13.23 17.02 -3.86
CA ALA A 23 -12.53 16.14 -4.79
C ALA A 23 -11.07 15.87 -4.37
N VAL A 24 -10.36 16.91 -3.91
CA VAL A 24 -8.99 16.79 -3.39
C VAL A 24 -8.95 15.92 -2.13
N MET A 25 -9.89 16.11 -1.20
CA MET A 25 -9.95 15.31 0.03
C MET A 25 -10.27 13.84 -0.26
N ILE A 26 -11.17 13.56 -1.21
CA ILE A 26 -11.47 12.20 -1.66
C ILE A 26 -10.22 11.55 -2.26
N LEU A 27 -9.51 12.24 -3.15
CA LEU A 27 -8.29 11.72 -3.76
C LEU A 27 -7.21 11.45 -2.70
N ARG A 28 -7.04 12.38 -1.75
CA ARG A 28 -6.11 12.22 -0.63
C ARG A 28 -6.46 11.01 0.24
N SER A 29 -7.73 10.81 0.57
CA SER A 29 -8.17 9.64 1.34
C SER A 29 -7.85 8.35 0.59
N ARG A 30 -8.24 8.25 -0.69
CA ARG A 30 -7.98 7.06 -1.51
C ARG A 30 -6.50 6.70 -1.56
N PHE A 31 -5.63 7.70 -1.72
CA PHE A 31 -4.19 7.48 -1.74
C PHE A 31 -3.64 7.03 -0.38
N LEU A 32 -4.06 7.68 0.70
CA LEU A 32 -3.62 7.32 2.05
C LEU A 32 -4.13 5.93 2.47
N ASP A 33 -5.35 5.57 2.09
CA ASP A 33 -5.93 4.24 2.36
C ASP A 33 -5.22 3.16 1.56
N ALA A 34 -4.86 3.43 0.30
CA ALA A 34 -4.00 2.53 -0.49
C ALA A 34 -2.62 2.34 0.17
N ARG A 35 -2.06 3.39 0.79
CA ARG A 35 -0.81 3.29 1.55
C ARG A 35 -0.97 2.50 2.85
N ARG A 36 -2.08 2.68 3.58
CA ARG A 36 -2.42 1.90 4.78
C ARG A 36 -2.71 0.43 4.49
N LYS A 37 -3.11 0.08 3.26
CA LYS A 37 -3.22 -1.32 2.82
C LYS A 37 -1.87 -2.06 2.76
N ARG A 38 -0.71 -1.37 2.88
CA ARG A 38 0.56 -2.03 3.21
C ARG A 38 0.48 -2.58 4.63
N ARG A 39 -0.17 -3.73 4.79
CA ARG A 39 -0.20 -4.48 6.02
C ARG A 39 1.12 -5.22 6.17
N ASN A 40 1.68 -5.18 7.38
CA ASN A 40 2.78 -6.07 7.74
C ASN A 40 2.31 -7.52 7.59
N PHE A 41 3.25 -8.42 7.30
CA PHE A 41 2.96 -9.85 7.39
C PHE A 41 2.56 -10.22 8.82
N SER A 42 1.82 -11.33 8.96
CA SER A 42 1.52 -11.88 10.28
C SER A 42 2.83 -12.23 11.00
N LYS A 43 2.77 -12.32 12.34
CA LYS A 43 3.95 -12.73 13.14
C LYS A 43 4.45 -14.10 12.69
N GLN A 44 3.53 -15.05 12.52
CA GLN A 44 3.82 -16.39 12.02
C GLN A 44 4.52 -16.38 10.66
N ALA A 45 4.00 -15.63 9.67
CA ALA A 45 4.65 -15.53 8.36
C ALA A 45 6.05 -14.91 8.47
N THR A 46 6.20 -13.92 9.34
CA THR A 46 7.50 -13.27 9.58
C THR A 46 8.49 -14.23 10.25
N GLU A 47 8.05 -15.06 11.19
CA GLU A 47 8.88 -16.08 11.85
C GLU A 47 9.35 -17.13 10.85
N VAL A 48 8.45 -17.70 10.04
CA VAL A 48 8.79 -18.71 9.00
C VAL A 48 9.83 -18.17 8.01
N LEU A 49 9.62 -16.94 7.50
CA LEU A 49 10.56 -16.32 6.56
C LEU A 49 11.93 -16.05 7.19
N ASN A 50 11.96 -15.62 8.46
CA ASN A 50 13.20 -15.41 9.18
C ASN A 50 13.93 -16.73 9.47
N GLU A 51 13.22 -17.78 9.89
CA GLU A 51 13.80 -19.10 10.14
C GLU A 51 14.49 -19.66 8.89
N TYR A 52 13.81 -19.58 7.74
CA TYR A 52 14.42 -19.96 6.47
C TYR A 52 15.66 -19.10 6.16
N PHE A 53 15.56 -17.79 6.31
CA PHE A 53 16.67 -16.88 6.04
C PHE A 53 17.90 -17.17 6.91
N TYR A 54 17.70 -17.36 8.21
CA TYR A 54 18.78 -17.61 9.16
C TYR A 54 19.39 -19.01 8.99
N SER A 55 18.61 -20.02 8.61
CA SER A 55 19.13 -21.35 8.27
C SER A 55 19.93 -21.37 6.95
N HIS A 56 19.74 -20.38 6.07
CA HIS A 56 20.38 -20.28 4.76
C HIS A 56 21.28 -19.03 4.63
N LEU A 57 21.92 -18.57 5.72
CA LEU A 57 22.74 -17.36 5.72
C LEU A 57 23.90 -17.38 4.71
N SER A 58 24.45 -18.55 4.40
CA SER A 58 25.51 -18.68 3.39
C SER A 58 25.02 -18.45 1.96
N ASN A 59 23.74 -18.72 1.69
CA ASN A 59 23.11 -18.55 0.39
C ASN A 59 21.59 -18.27 0.53
N PRO A 60 21.19 -17.03 0.90
CA PRO A 60 19.79 -16.70 1.21
C PRO A 60 18.96 -16.42 -0.06
N TYR A 61 19.03 -17.36 -1.00
CA TYR A 61 18.36 -17.33 -2.31
C TYR A 61 17.50 -18.58 -2.46
N PRO A 62 16.24 -18.56 -1.95
CA PRO A 62 15.35 -19.70 -2.10
C PRO A 62 15.10 -20.02 -3.58
N SER A 63 15.07 -21.32 -3.91
CA SER A 63 14.62 -21.82 -5.22
C SER A 63 13.14 -21.47 -5.45
N GLU A 64 12.65 -21.63 -6.68
CA GLU A 64 11.23 -21.41 -6.97
C GLU A 64 10.31 -22.32 -6.13
N GLU A 65 10.68 -23.61 -6.02
CA GLU A 65 9.98 -24.58 -5.17
C GLU A 65 9.95 -24.14 -3.69
N ALA A 66 11.09 -23.66 -3.17
CA ALA A 66 11.15 -23.14 -1.80
C ALA A 66 10.30 -21.89 -1.61
N LYS A 67 10.23 -20.99 -2.61
CA LYS A 67 9.35 -19.82 -2.55
C LYS A 67 7.88 -20.22 -2.57
N GLU A 68 7.49 -21.23 -3.35
CA GLU A 68 6.13 -21.76 -3.37
C GLU A 68 5.74 -22.36 -2.01
N GLU A 69 6.65 -23.13 -1.39
CA GLU A 69 6.46 -23.67 -0.04
C GLU A 69 6.26 -22.56 0.99
N LEU A 70 7.17 -21.59 1.02
CA LEU A 70 7.12 -20.45 1.94
C LEU A 70 5.85 -19.62 1.74
N ALA A 71 5.44 -19.39 0.49
CA ALA A 71 4.20 -18.69 0.15
C ALA A 71 2.98 -19.42 0.72
N ARG A 72 2.92 -20.75 0.59
CA ARG A 72 1.84 -21.59 1.11
C ARG A 72 1.80 -21.58 2.64
N GLN A 73 2.94 -21.72 3.30
CA GLN A 73 3.04 -21.70 4.76
C GLN A 73 2.67 -20.33 5.35
N CYS A 74 3.13 -19.24 4.71
CA CYS A 74 2.91 -17.89 5.17
C CYS A 74 1.54 -17.30 4.75
N GLN A 75 0.79 -17.99 3.88
CA GLN A 75 -0.46 -17.51 3.27
C GLN A 75 -0.26 -16.15 2.56
N ILE A 76 0.83 -16.02 1.82
CA ILE A 76 1.18 -14.85 1.00
C ILE A 76 1.55 -15.29 -0.42
N THR A 77 1.73 -14.36 -1.34
CA THR A 77 2.11 -14.69 -2.72
C THR A 77 3.61 -14.94 -2.85
N VAL A 78 4.01 -15.73 -3.86
CA VAL A 78 5.42 -15.96 -4.23
C VAL A 78 6.16 -14.65 -4.51
N SER A 79 5.47 -13.66 -5.09
CA SER A 79 6.02 -12.31 -5.30
C SER A 79 6.32 -11.60 -3.97
N GLN A 80 5.43 -11.72 -2.97
CA GLN A 80 5.66 -11.16 -1.63
C GLN A 80 6.86 -11.83 -0.93
N VAL A 81 7.03 -13.15 -1.07
CA VAL A 81 8.22 -13.88 -0.60
C VAL A 81 9.47 -13.33 -1.29
N SER A 82 9.47 -13.23 -2.62
CA SER A 82 10.60 -12.72 -3.40
C SER A 82 11.00 -11.30 -2.98
N ASN A 83 10.02 -10.41 -2.79
CA ASN A 83 10.24 -9.05 -2.34
C ASN A 83 10.80 -9.00 -0.91
N TRP A 84 10.31 -9.86 -0.02
CA TRP A 84 10.81 -9.92 1.36
C TRP A 84 12.27 -10.34 1.42
N PHE A 85 12.64 -11.42 0.71
CA PHE A 85 14.04 -11.86 0.63
C PHE A 85 14.93 -10.84 -0.08
N GLY A 86 14.41 -10.14 -1.10
CA GLY A 86 15.09 -9.01 -1.73
C GLY A 86 15.43 -7.90 -0.74
N ASN A 87 14.44 -7.46 0.04
CA ASN A 87 14.62 -6.40 1.03
C ASN A 87 15.46 -6.84 2.24
N LYS A 88 15.37 -8.10 2.68
CA LYS A 88 16.06 -8.61 3.88
C LYS A 88 17.58 -8.75 3.68
N ARG A 89 18.04 -8.92 2.43
CA ARG A 89 19.46 -9.07 2.08
C ARG A 89 20.22 -7.74 1.97
N ILE A 90 19.51 -6.63 1.81
CA ILE A 90 20.08 -5.28 1.70
C ILE A 90 20.19 -4.70 3.11
#